data_AF-A0A809QJC7-F1
#
_entry.id   AF-A0A809QJC7-F1
#
_cell.length_a   1.000
_cell.length_b   1.000
_cell.length_c   1.000
_cell.angle_alpha   90.00
_cell.angle_beta   90.00
_cell.angle_gamma   90.00
#
_symmetry.space_group_name_H-M   'P 1'
#
loop_
_entity.id
_entity.type
_entity.pdbx_description
1 polymer ?
#
loop_
_entity_poly.entity_id
_entity_poly.type
_entity_poly.pdbx_seq_one_letter_code
_entity_poly.pdbx_strand_id
1 'polypeptide(L)'
;MSVPGLSFAQPVFNNPLVKNRADPQIFLHADGYYYFTATAPEYDRIELRRARSINELATADAKVIWRKHASGPMSHHIWAPELHFIDGKWYVYFTAGRADAIWDIRLYVLESSAANPVDGEWLERGQLKTGWESFSLDATTFSHAGQRYLVWTQRDPAPDKKNTNIYLAKMDTPLSIAGPATLLSRPDYDWEKRKYEVNEAPAVLIRNGRIFITYSASAIDENYCMGLLTAPANANLLDAKVWSKSSQPVFKSNAASNQYGPGHNSFTTTADGKTDVLVYHARDYRDIKGNALYDPNRHTRAQTFSWNADGTPDFGQPGAPMINQGKLAAKPLFRDPIMDGAADPVLVRNTALGKWWMFYTNRRANANDVPGVAWVHGTRIGIAESNDNGANWHYLGEADIELPPFMGEWTRRIGHRISSGLMTAVTICS
;
A
#
# COMPACT_ATOMS: atom_id res chain seq x y z
N MET A 1 -28.23 10.50 -4.15
CA MET A 1 -28.06 9.34 -3.25
C MET A 1 -26.97 8.46 -3.84
N SER A 2 -25.85 8.30 -3.15
CA SER A 2 -24.70 7.53 -3.61
C SER A 2 -25.02 6.03 -3.58
N VAL A 3 -24.74 5.35 -4.69
CA VAL A 3 -24.81 3.89 -4.82
C VAL A 3 -23.80 3.26 -3.85
N PRO A 4 -24.16 2.24 -3.04
CA PRO A 4 -23.18 1.55 -2.21
C PRO A 4 -22.18 0.82 -3.13
N GLY A 5 -20.91 1.19 -3.05
CA GLY A 5 -19.84 0.60 -3.84
C GLY A 5 -19.69 -0.89 -3.55
N LEU A 6 -19.46 -1.67 -4.62
CA LEU A 6 -18.97 -3.04 -4.54
C LEU A 6 -17.72 -3.07 -3.64
N SER A 7 -17.81 -3.82 -2.54
CA SER A 7 -16.67 -4.08 -1.65
C SER A 7 -15.72 -5.03 -2.37
N PHE A 8 -14.67 -4.50 -3.02
CA PHE A 8 -13.56 -5.34 -3.48
C PHE A 8 -12.90 -5.96 -2.26
N ALA A 9 -12.69 -7.28 -2.26
CA ALA A 9 -11.93 -7.94 -1.22
C ALA A 9 -10.57 -7.24 -1.07
N GLN A 10 -10.26 -6.79 0.14
CA GLN A 10 -9.02 -6.09 0.44
C GLN A 10 -7.82 -6.99 0.09
N PRO A 11 -6.75 -6.44 -0.52
CA PRO A 11 -5.59 -7.22 -0.94
C PRO A 11 -4.92 -7.88 0.27
N VAL A 12 -4.71 -9.20 0.21
CA VAL A 12 -4.05 -9.96 1.29
C VAL A 12 -2.56 -10.03 1.01
N PHE A 13 -1.74 -9.64 2.00
CA PHE A 13 -0.28 -9.73 1.92
C PHE A 13 0.27 -10.90 2.72
N ASN A 14 1.17 -11.67 2.10
CA ASN A 14 1.82 -12.82 2.73
C ASN A 14 2.98 -12.34 3.63
N ASN A 15 2.65 -11.80 4.80
CA ASN A 15 3.65 -11.24 5.72
C ASN A 15 4.42 -12.32 6.52
N PRO A 16 5.73 -12.11 6.80
CA PRO A 16 6.55 -11.03 6.26
C PRO A 16 6.77 -11.19 4.74
N LEU A 17 6.64 -10.09 4.01
CA LEU A 17 6.73 -10.07 2.56
C LEU A 17 8.13 -10.47 2.07
N VAL A 18 9.17 -9.86 2.66
CA VAL A 18 10.57 -10.22 2.38
C VAL A 18 11.32 -10.28 3.71
N LYS A 19 11.88 -11.45 4.01
CA LYS A 19 12.70 -11.65 5.22
C LYS A 19 14.04 -10.93 5.07
N ASN A 20 14.58 -10.52 6.21
CA ASN A 20 15.90 -9.91 6.34
C ASN A 20 16.13 -8.76 5.34
N ARG A 21 15.14 -7.89 5.20
CA ARG A 21 15.18 -6.67 4.40
C ARG A 21 14.56 -5.55 5.22
N ALA A 22 15.40 -4.60 5.61
CA ALA A 22 15.00 -3.39 6.31
C ALA A 22 14.77 -2.26 5.31
N ASP A 23 14.19 -1.17 5.80
CA ASP A 23 14.03 0.08 5.05
C ASP A 23 13.40 -0.12 3.64
N PRO A 24 12.23 -0.79 3.56
CA PRO A 24 11.67 -1.23 2.30
C PRO A 24 11.03 -0.10 1.50
N GLN A 25 11.40 0.00 0.22
CA GLN A 25 10.73 0.85 -0.75
C GLN A 25 10.09 0.01 -1.86
N ILE A 26 8.78 0.18 -2.07
CA ILE A 26 8.06 -0.40 -3.20
C ILE A 26 7.51 0.72 -4.09
N PHE A 27 7.99 0.78 -5.33
CA PHE A 27 7.55 1.73 -6.33
C PHE A 27 6.70 1.03 -7.40
N LEU A 28 5.43 1.42 -7.54
CA LEU A 28 4.58 0.98 -8.65
C LEU A 28 4.83 1.87 -9.86
N HIS A 29 5.37 1.30 -10.93
CA HIS A 29 5.67 2.03 -12.17
C HIS A 29 4.54 1.88 -13.20
N ALA A 30 4.50 2.81 -14.17
CA ALA A 30 3.49 2.86 -15.22
C ALA A 30 3.55 1.67 -16.20
N ASP A 31 4.64 0.89 -16.21
CA ASP A 31 4.75 -0.36 -16.97
C ASP A 31 3.99 -1.54 -16.32
N GLY A 32 3.36 -1.32 -15.17
CA GLY A 32 2.59 -2.32 -14.44
C GLY A 32 3.44 -3.27 -13.59
N TYR A 33 4.69 -2.92 -13.30
CA TYR A 33 5.52 -3.62 -12.33
C TYR A 33 5.67 -2.83 -11.03
N TYR A 34 5.68 -3.57 -9.92
CA TYR A 34 6.24 -3.11 -8.67
C TYR A 34 7.74 -3.35 -8.70
N TYR A 35 8.50 -2.34 -8.29
CA TYR A 35 9.93 -2.41 -8.08
C TYR A 35 10.20 -2.36 -6.58
N PHE A 36 11.04 -3.26 -6.07
CA PHE A 36 11.37 -3.34 -4.66
C PHE A 36 12.87 -3.26 -4.44
N THR A 37 13.26 -2.33 -3.58
CA THR A 37 14.60 -2.20 -3.03
C THR A 37 14.52 -2.03 -1.52
N ALA A 38 15.60 -2.35 -0.83
CA ALA A 38 15.66 -2.38 0.62
C ALA A 38 17.12 -2.46 1.08
N THR A 39 17.35 -2.16 2.35
CA THR A 39 18.64 -2.38 2.99
C THR A 39 18.89 -3.89 3.18
N ALA A 40 19.98 -4.38 2.60
CA ALA A 40 20.48 -5.73 2.84
C ALA A 40 21.24 -5.81 4.19
N PRO A 41 21.19 -6.94 4.92
CA PRO A 41 21.80 -7.05 6.26
C PRO A 41 23.32 -6.83 6.29
N GLU A 42 24.00 -7.10 5.17
CA GLU A 42 25.44 -6.92 5.02
C GLU A 42 25.84 -5.44 4.81
N TYR A 43 24.87 -4.56 4.51
CA TYR A 43 25.07 -3.14 4.25
C TYR A 43 26.12 -2.84 3.17
N ASP A 44 26.17 -3.66 2.10
CA ASP A 44 27.26 -3.68 1.13
C ASP A 44 26.85 -3.41 -0.32
N ARG A 45 25.55 -3.31 -0.61
CA ARG A 45 25.03 -3.28 -1.97
C ARG A 45 23.61 -2.71 -2.04
N ILE A 46 23.18 -2.40 -3.25
CA ILE A 46 21.80 -2.09 -3.57
C ILE A 46 21.26 -3.22 -4.44
N GLU A 47 20.17 -3.83 -3.97
CA GLU A 47 19.43 -4.86 -4.71
C GLU A 47 18.14 -4.27 -5.28
N LEU A 48 17.76 -4.74 -6.46
CA LEU A 48 16.47 -4.43 -7.06
C LEU A 48 15.82 -5.72 -7.58
N ARG A 49 14.52 -5.85 -7.33
CA ARG A 49 13.67 -6.88 -7.94
C ARG A 49 12.38 -6.24 -8.43
N ARG A 50 11.66 -6.93 -9.32
CA ARG A 50 10.34 -6.50 -9.78
C ARG A 50 9.35 -7.63 -9.94
N ALA A 51 8.07 -7.35 -9.76
CA ALA A 51 6.99 -8.30 -9.97
C ALA A 51 5.67 -7.58 -10.36
N ARG A 52 4.66 -8.32 -10.81
CA ARG A 52 3.36 -7.73 -11.19
C ARG A 52 2.39 -7.60 -10.01
N SER A 53 2.68 -8.27 -8.90
CA SER A 53 1.98 -8.09 -7.63
C SER A 53 2.96 -7.91 -6.48
N ILE A 54 2.51 -7.28 -5.40
CA ILE A 54 3.32 -7.09 -4.19
C ILE A 54 3.75 -8.44 -3.62
N ASN A 55 2.85 -9.43 -3.53
CA ASN A 55 3.17 -10.76 -2.98
C ASN A 55 4.25 -11.51 -3.79
N GLU A 56 4.29 -11.33 -5.10
CA GLU A 56 5.30 -11.96 -5.96
C GLU A 56 6.71 -11.39 -5.73
N LEU A 57 6.86 -10.20 -5.12
CA LEU A 57 8.17 -9.65 -4.75
C LEU A 57 8.92 -10.54 -3.75
N ALA A 58 8.18 -11.34 -2.97
CA ALA A 58 8.75 -12.30 -2.02
C ALA A 58 9.67 -13.33 -2.71
N THR A 59 9.30 -13.75 -3.92
CA THR A 59 9.97 -14.80 -4.69
C THR A 59 10.61 -14.31 -5.99
N ALA A 60 10.44 -13.03 -6.33
CA ALA A 60 11.08 -12.44 -7.50
C ALA A 60 12.61 -12.40 -7.35
N ASP A 61 13.31 -12.71 -8.44
CA ASP A 61 14.77 -12.68 -8.48
C ASP A 61 15.30 -11.28 -8.18
N ALA A 62 16.22 -11.22 -7.20
CA ALA A 62 16.91 -9.99 -6.84
C ALA A 62 18.21 -9.87 -7.63
N LYS A 63 18.42 -8.71 -8.24
CA LYS A 63 19.67 -8.37 -8.90
C LYS A 63 20.39 -7.30 -8.11
N VAL A 64 21.69 -7.50 -7.92
CA VAL A 64 22.57 -6.46 -7.37
C VAL A 64 22.83 -5.45 -8.48
N ILE A 65 22.28 -4.25 -8.33
CA ILE A 65 22.41 -3.19 -9.33
C ILE A 65 23.63 -2.29 -9.07
N TRP A 66 24.12 -2.28 -7.82
CA TRP A 66 25.30 -1.52 -7.42
C TRP A 66 25.93 -2.11 -6.14
N ARG A 67 27.25 -1.98 -5.99
CA ARG A 67 28.02 -2.46 -4.82
C ARG A 67 28.88 -1.35 -4.23
N LYS A 68 29.06 -1.41 -2.91
CA LYS A 68 29.95 -0.51 -2.17
C LYS A 68 31.35 -0.46 -2.76
N HIS A 69 31.99 0.69 -2.67
CA HIS A 69 33.39 0.86 -3.06
C HIS A 69 34.32 0.11 -2.11
N ALA A 70 35.52 -0.22 -2.60
CA ALA A 70 36.57 -0.81 -1.78
C ALA A 70 37.23 0.20 -0.84
N SER A 71 37.29 1.47 -1.22
CA SER A 71 37.89 2.58 -0.46
C SER A 71 37.15 3.89 -0.74
N GLY A 72 37.46 4.96 0.01
CA GLY A 72 36.86 6.29 -0.20
C GLY A 72 35.38 6.38 0.20
N PRO A 73 34.66 7.41 -0.30
CA PRO A 73 33.20 7.52 -0.18
C PRO A 73 32.46 6.27 -0.67
N MET A 74 31.19 6.11 -0.27
CA MET A 74 30.33 5.01 -0.74
C MET A 74 30.87 3.59 -0.45
N SER A 75 31.69 3.42 0.58
CA SER A 75 32.39 2.15 0.86
C SER A 75 31.88 1.38 2.09
N HIS A 76 31.02 2.00 2.90
CA HIS A 76 30.48 1.42 4.13
C HIS A 76 29.02 1.80 4.34
N HIS A 77 28.27 0.96 5.06
CA HIS A 77 26.92 1.28 5.52
C HIS A 77 25.97 1.71 4.39
N ILE A 78 25.85 0.86 3.37
CA ILE A 78 24.92 1.10 2.25
C ILE A 78 23.49 0.90 2.76
N TRP A 79 22.78 2.00 2.95
CA TRP A 79 21.48 2.03 3.61
C TRP A 79 20.40 2.69 2.77
N ALA A 80 19.17 2.22 2.99
CA ALA A 80 17.91 2.82 2.61
C ALA A 80 17.86 3.34 1.16
N PRO A 81 18.07 2.47 0.16
CA PRO A 81 17.87 2.85 -1.23
C PRO A 81 16.38 3.14 -1.49
N GLU A 82 16.08 4.21 -2.22
CA GLU A 82 14.76 4.47 -2.80
C GLU A 82 14.84 4.64 -4.31
N LEU A 83 14.00 3.89 -5.04
CA LEU A 83 13.91 3.99 -6.51
C LEU A 83 12.81 4.97 -6.93
N HIS A 84 13.16 5.93 -7.77
CA HIS A 84 12.24 6.92 -8.34
C HIS A 84 12.39 7.00 -9.85
N PHE A 85 11.28 7.20 -10.56
CA PHE A 85 11.29 7.54 -11.99
C PHE A 85 10.98 9.02 -12.18
N ILE A 86 11.94 9.77 -12.73
CA ILE A 86 11.89 11.23 -12.83
C ILE A 86 12.33 11.62 -14.25
N ASP A 87 11.46 12.35 -14.95
CA ASP A 87 11.73 12.92 -16.27
C ASP A 87 12.32 11.92 -17.29
N GLY A 88 11.78 10.70 -17.29
CA GLY A 88 12.17 9.63 -18.21
C GLY A 88 13.37 8.78 -17.77
N LYS A 89 13.89 8.99 -16.56
CA LYS A 89 15.05 8.25 -16.03
C LYS A 89 14.79 7.70 -14.63
N TRP A 90 15.53 6.66 -14.29
CA TRP A 90 15.53 6.07 -12.95
C TRP A 90 16.61 6.71 -12.08
N TYR A 91 16.26 6.98 -10.83
CA TYR A 91 17.14 7.47 -9.80
C TYR A 91 17.06 6.60 -8.57
N VAL A 92 18.20 6.22 -7.99
CA VAL A 92 18.26 5.61 -6.67
C VAL A 92 18.91 6.60 -5.71
N TYR A 93 18.15 7.05 -4.73
CA TYR A 93 18.68 7.80 -3.58
C TYR A 93 19.10 6.80 -2.53
N PHE A 94 20.32 6.89 -2.02
CA PHE A 94 20.80 5.99 -0.98
C PHE A 94 21.80 6.69 -0.09
N THR A 95 22.21 5.99 0.95
CA THR A 95 23.09 6.53 1.97
C THR A 95 24.34 5.66 2.11
N ALA A 96 25.48 6.29 2.37
CA ALA A 96 26.72 5.56 2.63
C ALA A 96 27.73 6.37 3.47
N GLY A 97 28.60 5.66 4.17
CA GLY A 97 29.81 6.16 4.80
C GLY A 97 31.06 5.98 3.94
N ARG A 98 32.19 6.50 4.43
CA ARG A 98 33.51 6.40 3.79
C ARG A 98 34.47 5.52 4.58
N ALA A 99 35.48 4.99 3.91
CA ALA A 99 36.34 3.93 4.44
C ALA A 99 37.13 4.34 5.69
N ASP A 100 37.56 5.59 5.75
CA ASP A 100 38.32 6.17 6.85
C ASP A 100 37.44 6.80 7.94
N ALA A 101 36.12 6.88 7.72
CA ALA A 101 35.16 7.38 8.69
C ALA A 101 33.76 6.77 8.42
N ILE A 102 33.55 5.53 8.87
CA ILE A 102 32.36 4.73 8.52
C ILE A 102 31.03 5.33 9.02
N TRP A 103 31.09 6.22 10.02
CA TRP A 103 29.93 6.95 10.57
C TRP A 103 29.76 8.35 9.96
N ASP A 104 30.64 8.73 9.04
CA ASP A 104 30.53 9.96 8.26
C ASP A 104 29.57 9.73 7.08
N ILE A 105 28.32 9.45 7.45
CA ILE A 105 27.24 9.03 6.56
C ILE A 105 26.69 10.22 5.76
N ARG A 106 26.51 10.04 4.44
CA ARG A 106 26.00 11.05 3.50
C ARG A 106 25.04 10.45 2.47
N LEU A 107 24.29 11.33 1.80
CA LEU A 107 23.38 11.02 0.71
C LEU A 107 24.11 10.92 -0.64
N TYR A 108 23.74 9.93 -1.45
CA TYR A 108 24.26 9.70 -2.79
C TYR A 108 23.13 9.35 -3.75
N VAL A 109 23.38 9.54 -5.05
CA VAL A 109 22.40 9.25 -6.10
C VAL A 109 23.02 8.40 -7.21
N LEU A 110 22.30 7.37 -7.65
CA LEU A 110 22.56 6.65 -8.89
C LEU A 110 21.54 7.05 -9.95
N GLU A 111 21.92 7.03 -11.22
CA GLU A 111 21.02 7.29 -12.37
C GLU A 111 21.09 6.14 -13.39
N SER A 112 19.94 5.74 -13.92
CA SER A 112 19.86 4.83 -15.08
C SER A 112 18.89 5.35 -16.13
N SER A 113 19.27 5.27 -17.40
CA SER A 113 18.41 5.55 -18.56
C SER A 113 17.78 4.29 -19.13
N ALA A 114 18.00 3.12 -18.54
CA ALA A 114 17.47 1.86 -19.04
C ALA A 114 15.94 1.80 -18.88
N ALA A 115 15.26 1.18 -19.84
CA ALA A 115 13.82 0.93 -19.73
C ALA A 115 13.50 0.01 -18.54
N ASN A 116 14.31 -1.03 -18.32
CA ASN A 116 14.23 -1.88 -17.14
C ASN A 116 15.40 -1.58 -16.18
N PRO A 117 15.15 -0.94 -15.02
CA PRO A 117 16.22 -0.56 -14.08
C PRO A 117 16.89 -1.76 -13.40
N VAL A 118 16.26 -2.95 -13.44
CA VAL A 118 16.86 -4.19 -12.91
C VAL A 118 18.02 -4.66 -13.79
N ASP A 119 17.92 -4.44 -15.11
CA ASP A 119 18.94 -4.87 -16.07
C ASP A 119 19.80 -3.74 -16.61
N GLY A 120 19.50 -2.50 -16.19
CA GLY A 120 20.19 -1.31 -16.62
C GLY A 120 21.56 -1.12 -15.99
N GLU A 121 22.39 -0.34 -16.67
CA GLU A 121 23.59 0.23 -16.10
C GLU A 121 23.23 1.42 -15.20
N TRP A 122 24.01 1.62 -14.14
CA TRP A 122 23.82 2.66 -13.15
C TRP A 122 25.05 3.56 -13.07
N LEU A 123 24.83 4.87 -13.23
CA LEU A 123 25.85 5.90 -13.13
C LEU A 123 25.82 6.52 -11.75
N GLU A 124 26.98 6.60 -11.10
CA GLU A 124 27.12 7.37 -9.87
C GLU A 124 27.06 8.87 -10.17
N ARG A 125 26.15 9.58 -9.50
CA ARG A 125 26.01 11.04 -9.58
C ARG A 125 26.67 11.76 -8.41
N GLY A 126 27.33 11.00 -7.54
CA GLY A 126 28.07 11.51 -6.39
C GLY A 126 27.17 11.90 -5.22
N GLN A 127 27.73 12.66 -4.30
CA GLN A 127 27.04 13.09 -3.08
C GLN A 127 26.00 14.17 -3.37
N LEU A 128 24.78 13.98 -2.87
CA LEU A 128 23.75 15.02 -2.87
C LEU A 128 24.05 15.99 -1.71
N LYS A 129 24.38 17.25 -2.04
CA LYS A 129 24.71 18.28 -1.05
C LYS A 129 23.44 18.95 -0.51
N THR A 130 23.34 19.07 0.81
CA THR A 130 22.13 19.58 1.51
C THR A 130 22.35 20.92 2.23
N GLY A 131 23.51 21.55 2.03
CA GLY A 131 23.84 22.89 2.55
C GLY A 131 24.83 22.91 3.70
N TRP A 132 25.01 21.80 4.43
CA TRP A 132 26.09 21.61 5.41
C TRP A 132 26.49 20.14 5.50
N GLU A 133 27.69 19.87 6.02
CA GLU A 133 28.23 18.52 6.15
C GLU A 133 28.02 17.98 7.56
N SER A 134 27.08 17.04 7.69
CA SER A 134 26.83 16.27 8.91
C SER A 134 26.23 14.91 8.55
N PHE A 135 26.03 14.04 9.54
CA PHE A 135 25.35 12.75 9.36
C PHE A 135 24.00 12.95 8.66
N SER A 136 23.87 12.42 7.45
CA SER A 136 22.70 12.62 6.57
C SER A 136 22.31 11.32 5.87
N LEU A 137 21.02 10.97 5.92
CA LEU A 137 20.49 9.69 5.46
C LEU A 137 19.03 9.80 5.01
N ASP A 138 18.51 8.69 4.49
CA ASP A 138 17.08 8.45 4.21
C ASP A 138 16.43 9.57 3.38
N ALA A 139 17.00 9.85 2.22
CA ALA A 139 16.42 10.80 1.29
C ALA A 139 15.25 10.18 0.52
N THR A 140 14.11 10.87 0.54
CA THR A 140 12.97 10.61 -0.34
C THR A 140 12.65 11.85 -1.17
N THR A 141 12.00 11.67 -2.32
CA THR A 141 11.57 12.78 -3.17
C THR A 141 10.12 12.64 -3.59
N PHE A 142 9.43 13.77 -3.74
CA PHE A 142 8.07 13.83 -4.25
C PHE A 142 7.89 15.06 -5.14
N SER A 143 6.89 15.03 -6.00
CA SER A 143 6.47 16.19 -6.79
C SER A 143 5.08 16.63 -6.39
N HIS A 144 4.89 17.95 -6.27
CA HIS A 144 3.61 18.55 -5.96
C HIS A 144 3.50 19.91 -6.65
N ALA A 145 2.35 20.18 -7.29
CA ALA A 145 2.09 21.42 -8.02
C ALA A 145 3.23 21.83 -8.99
N GLY A 146 3.81 20.86 -9.71
CA GLY A 146 4.91 21.09 -10.67
C GLY A 146 6.29 21.33 -10.05
N GLN A 147 6.41 21.31 -8.72
CA GLN A 147 7.67 21.44 -8.01
C GLN A 147 8.07 20.12 -7.37
N ARG A 148 9.33 19.70 -7.59
CA ARG A 148 9.94 18.58 -6.88
C ARG A 148 10.55 19.03 -5.56
N TYR A 149 10.45 18.18 -4.56
CA TYR A 149 11.03 18.39 -3.25
C TYR A 149 11.88 17.19 -2.84
N LEU A 150 12.90 17.47 -2.03
CA LEU A 150 13.66 16.47 -1.29
C LEU A 150 13.24 16.56 0.17
N VAL A 151 12.95 15.41 0.78
CA VAL A 151 12.81 15.27 2.24
C VAL A 151 13.87 14.31 2.70
N TRP A 152 14.60 14.65 3.75
CA TRP A 152 15.68 13.80 4.22
C TRP A 152 15.90 13.93 5.72
N THR A 153 16.72 13.02 6.24
CA THR A 153 17.17 13.01 7.61
C THR A 153 18.56 13.60 7.72
N GLN A 154 18.79 14.55 8.61
CA GLN A 154 20.12 15.08 8.85
C GLN A 154 20.33 15.53 10.29
N ARG A 155 21.57 15.44 10.76
CA ARG A 155 21.97 15.99 12.05
C ARG A 155 22.00 17.51 11.99
N ASP A 156 21.46 18.12 13.05
CA ASP A 156 21.49 19.56 13.28
C ASP A 156 22.90 20.16 13.05
N PRO A 157 23.02 21.32 12.38
CA PRO A 157 24.33 21.95 12.14
C PRO A 157 25.04 22.41 13.42
N ALA A 158 24.34 22.55 14.55
CA ALA A 158 24.97 22.90 15.82
C ALA A 158 25.89 21.77 16.32
N PRO A 159 27.17 22.06 16.65
CA PRO A 159 28.19 21.02 16.90
C PRO A 159 27.94 20.17 18.16
N ASP A 160 27.15 20.66 19.11
CA ASP A 160 26.78 19.97 20.35
C ASP A 160 25.56 19.05 20.18
N LYS A 161 24.84 19.16 19.06
CA LYS A 161 23.62 18.40 18.78
C LYS A 161 23.95 17.08 18.07
N LYS A 162 23.43 15.98 18.63
CA LYS A 162 23.60 14.63 18.06
C LYS A 162 22.32 14.06 17.45
N ASN A 163 21.18 14.72 17.68
CA ASN A 163 19.89 14.33 17.14
C ASN A 163 19.85 14.42 15.62
N THR A 164 19.02 13.57 15.01
CA THR A 164 18.62 13.67 13.61
C THR A 164 17.23 14.27 13.49
N ASN A 165 17.04 15.06 12.44
CA ASN A 165 15.84 15.83 12.18
C ASN A 165 15.35 15.58 10.74
N ILE A 166 14.08 15.90 10.47
CA ILE A 166 13.51 15.88 9.13
C ILE A 166 13.62 17.27 8.51
N TYR A 167 14.20 17.36 7.31
CA TYR A 167 14.31 18.57 6.52
C TYR A 167 13.61 18.44 5.18
N LEU A 168 13.20 19.58 4.62
CA LEU A 168 12.59 19.71 3.30
C LEU A 168 13.29 20.81 2.51
N ALA A 169 13.51 20.58 1.23
CA ALA A 169 13.96 21.61 0.29
C ALA A 169 13.33 21.39 -1.08
N LYS A 170 13.25 22.46 -1.88
CA LYS A 170 12.95 22.31 -3.31
C LYS A 170 14.12 21.63 -4.00
N MET A 171 13.84 20.95 -5.11
CA MET A 171 14.85 20.45 -6.03
C MET A 171 14.76 21.22 -7.34
N ASP A 172 15.91 21.63 -7.88
CA ASP A 172 16.05 22.16 -9.24
C ASP A 172 16.39 21.05 -10.24
N THR A 173 17.06 20.00 -9.80
CA THR A 173 17.29 18.77 -10.56
C THR A 173 17.10 17.55 -9.65
N PRO A 174 16.98 16.32 -10.18
CA PRO A 174 17.01 15.11 -9.34
C PRO A 174 18.27 14.95 -8.48
N LEU A 175 19.32 15.73 -8.73
CA LEU A 175 20.65 15.60 -8.13
C LEU A 175 21.01 16.73 -7.17
N SER A 176 20.15 17.75 -7.02
CA SER A 176 20.45 18.96 -6.25
C SER A 176 19.21 19.59 -5.63
N ILE A 177 19.41 20.26 -4.50
CA ILE A 177 18.39 21.11 -3.87
C ILE A 177 18.55 22.57 -4.30
N ALA A 178 17.45 23.31 -4.25
CA ALA A 178 17.37 24.73 -4.53
C ALA A 178 16.97 25.52 -3.28
N GLY A 179 17.84 26.42 -2.84
CA GLY A 179 17.62 27.24 -1.65
C GLY A 179 17.94 26.53 -0.33
N PRO A 180 17.64 27.16 0.82
CA PRO A 180 17.94 26.60 2.13
C PRO A 180 17.01 25.45 2.50
N ALA A 181 17.49 24.55 3.36
CA ALA A 181 16.69 23.52 4.00
C ALA A 181 15.71 24.13 5.02
N THR A 182 14.46 23.69 4.99
CA THR A 182 13.45 23.96 6.03
C THR A 182 13.44 22.81 7.02
N LEU A 183 13.71 23.07 8.30
CA LEU A 183 13.52 22.10 9.39
C LEU A 183 12.02 21.85 9.59
N LEU A 184 11.57 20.62 9.41
CA LEU A 184 10.16 20.23 9.59
C LEU A 184 9.90 19.60 10.95
N SER A 185 10.81 18.75 11.43
CA SER A 185 10.64 18.05 12.71
C SER A 185 11.97 17.74 13.36
N ARG A 186 11.98 17.82 14.69
CA ARG A 186 13.04 17.34 15.58
C ARG A 186 12.41 16.43 16.65
N PRO A 187 13.19 15.59 17.35
CA PRO A 187 12.68 14.76 18.44
C PRO A 187 12.27 15.64 19.63
N ASP A 188 10.97 15.85 19.82
CA ASP A 188 10.43 16.69 20.90
C ASP A 188 9.73 15.81 21.97
N TYR A 189 9.00 14.78 21.52
CA TYR A 189 8.21 13.90 22.39
C TYR A 189 9.02 12.74 22.95
N ASP A 190 8.63 12.23 24.13
CA ASP A 190 9.36 11.14 24.80
C ASP A 190 9.40 9.84 24.01
N TRP A 191 8.38 9.58 23.19
CA TRP A 191 8.36 8.43 22.29
C TRP A 191 9.33 8.56 21.11
N GLU A 192 9.88 9.76 20.86
CA GLU A 192 10.90 10.01 19.82
C GLU A 192 12.34 9.92 20.34
N LYS A 193 12.49 9.77 21.67
CA LYS A 193 13.76 9.90 22.39
C LYS A 193 14.12 8.62 23.16
N ARG A 194 13.51 7.48 22.83
CA ARG A 194 13.84 6.22 23.49
C ARG A 194 15.20 5.74 22.99
N LYS A 195 16.18 5.75 23.91
CA LYS A 195 17.62 5.45 23.71
C LYS A 195 18.38 6.47 22.84
N TYR A 196 17.79 6.94 21.74
CA TYR A 196 18.36 7.99 20.90
C TYR A 196 17.30 9.04 20.55
N GLU A 197 17.73 10.29 20.40
CA GLU A 197 16.90 11.39 19.89
C GLU A 197 16.90 11.34 18.36
N VAL A 198 15.92 10.66 17.78
CA VAL A 198 15.89 10.38 16.33
C VAL A 198 14.55 10.77 15.74
N ASN A 199 14.59 11.55 14.67
CA ASN A 199 13.57 11.56 13.62
C ASN A 199 14.30 11.20 12.33
N GLU A 200 13.91 10.13 11.67
CA GLU A 200 14.53 9.63 10.45
C GLU A 200 13.52 9.05 9.45
N ALA A 201 13.98 8.53 8.31
CA ALA A 201 13.15 7.80 7.35
C ALA A 201 11.82 8.49 6.96
N PRO A 202 11.87 9.73 6.40
CA PRO A 202 10.67 10.40 5.94
C PRO A 202 10.05 9.66 4.74
N ALA A 203 8.73 9.54 4.71
CA ALA A 203 7.98 9.03 3.57
C ALA A 203 6.72 9.87 3.32
N VAL A 204 6.44 10.16 2.05
CA VAL A 204 5.44 11.17 1.66
C VAL A 204 4.19 10.52 1.06
N LEU A 205 3.02 10.99 1.50
CA LEU A 205 1.71 10.58 1.00
C LEU A 205 0.86 11.83 0.71
N ILE A 206 0.39 11.98 -0.54
CA ILE A 206 -0.40 13.13 -0.98
C ILE A 206 -1.83 12.70 -1.29
N ARG A 207 -2.76 13.07 -0.41
CA ARG A 207 -4.15 12.63 -0.42
C ARG A 207 -5.05 13.67 0.26
N ASN A 208 -6.32 13.69 -0.12
CA ASN A 208 -7.37 14.47 0.57
C ASN A 208 -6.99 15.94 0.82
N GLY A 209 -6.41 16.59 -0.21
CA GLY A 209 -6.00 18.00 -0.17
C GLY A 209 -4.83 18.30 0.78
N ARG A 210 -4.10 17.28 1.24
CA ARG A 210 -3.00 17.39 2.20
C ARG A 210 -1.77 16.63 1.75
N ILE A 211 -0.65 17.00 2.35
CA ILE A 211 0.60 16.27 2.29
C ILE A 211 0.88 15.73 3.69
N PHE A 212 1.06 14.43 3.76
CA PHE A 212 1.41 13.68 4.95
C PHE A 212 2.88 13.24 4.80
N ILE A 213 3.71 13.53 5.79
CA ILE A 213 5.07 13.00 5.87
C ILE A 213 5.13 12.14 7.13
N THR A 214 5.12 10.82 6.97
CA THR A 214 5.51 9.94 8.05
C THR A 214 7.01 9.99 8.23
N TYR A 215 7.48 9.74 9.44
CA TYR A 215 8.90 9.59 9.76
C TYR A 215 9.02 8.58 10.90
N SER A 216 10.18 7.97 11.08
CA SER A 216 10.46 7.04 12.17
C SER A 216 11.23 7.70 13.30
N ALA A 217 11.09 7.20 14.51
CA ALA A 217 11.71 7.79 15.69
C ALA A 217 12.20 6.76 16.70
N SER A 218 13.05 7.21 17.64
CA SER A 218 13.74 6.37 18.63
C SER A 218 14.74 5.36 18.03
N ALA A 219 15.35 4.52 18.87
CA ALA A 219 16.23 3.45 18.41
C ALA A 219 15.52 2.38 17.56
N ILE A 220 16.26 1.75 16.65
CA ILE A 220 15.83 0.65 15.76
C ILE A 220 15.63 -0.69 16.51
N ASP A 221 14.96 -0.66 17.65
CA ASP A 221 14.55 -1.79 18.48
C ASP A 221 13.03 -1.77 18.71
N GLU A 222 12.53 -2.35 19.80
CA GLU A 222 11.09 -2.38 20.10
C GLU A 222 10.45 -0.99 20.28
N ASN A 223 11.25 0.05 20.48
CA ASN A 223 10.80 1.43 20.64
C ASN A 223 10.62 2.15 19.30
N TYR A 224 11.13 1.59 18.20
CA TYR A 224 10.99 2.19 16.87
C TYR A 224 9.52 2.32 16.50
N CYS A 225 9.12 3.50 16.04
CA CYS A 225 7.74 3.82 15.72
C CYS A 225 7.65 4.98 14.74
N MET A 226 6.48 5.20 14.16
CA MET A 226 6.24 6.23 13.16
C MET A 226 5.51 7.43 13.75
N GLY A 227 6.01 8.63 13.47
CA GLY A 227 5.33 9.91 13.60
C GLY A 227 4.67 10.36 12.30
N LEU A 228 3.98 11.51 12.35
CA LEU A 228 3.29 12.08 11.20
C LEU A 228 3.35 13.61 11.24
N LEU A 229 3.78 14.20 10.14
CA LEU A 229 3.64 15.63 9.83
C LEU A 229 2.54 15.81 8.79
N THR A 230 1.72 16.85 8.93
CA THR A 230 0.61 17.15 8.03
C THR A 230 0.65 18.62 7.61
N ALA A 231 0.56 18.88 6.31
CA ALA A 231 0.38 20.22 5.76
C ALA A 231 -0.79 20.26 4.76
N PRO A 232 -1.51 21.39 4.64
CA PRO A 232 -2.41 21.61 3.51
C PRO A 232 -1.63 21.58 2.19
N ALA A 233 -2.14 20.90 1.17
CA ALA A 233 -1.43 20.75 -0.10
C ALA A 233 -1.29 22.09 -0.85
N ASN A 234 -2.15 23.08 -0.59
CA ASN A 234 -2.07 24.40 -1.21
C ASN A 234 -1.19 25.39 -0.41
N ALA A 235 -0.59 24.97 0.71
CA ALA A 235 0.25 25.84 1.53
C ALA A 235 1.67 25.98 0.95
N ASN A 236 2.39 27.01 1.41
CA ASN A 236 3.82 27.09 1.17
C ASN A 236 4.55 26.04 2.03
N LEU A 237 4.90 24.90 1.43
CA LEU A 237 5.53 23.79 2.14
C LEU A 237 6.88 24.14 2.79
N LEU A 238 7.57 25.19 2.31
CA LEU A 238 8.83 25.65 2.88
C LEU A 238 8.65 26.50 4.16
N ASP A 239 7.42 26.88 4.53
CA ASP A 239 7.12 27.50 5.81
C ASP A 239 6.85 26.41 6.86
N ALA A 240 7.79 26.19 7.78
CA ALA A 240 7.67 25.18 8.83
C ALA A 240 6.37 25.32 9.66
N LYS A 241 5.78 26.52 9.75
CA LYS A 241 4.55 26.75 10.54
C LYS A 241 3.30 26.12 9.93
N VAL A 242 3.32 25.73 8.66
CA VAL A 242 2.17 25.08 8.01
C VAL A 242 2.09 23.58 8.33
N TRP A 243 3.15 23.03 8.91
CA TRP A 243 3.24 21.64 9.29
C TRP A 243 2.77 21.43 10.72
N SER A 244 1.77 20.55 10.88
CA SER A 244 1.34 20.06 12.18
C SER A 244 1.95 18.69 12.45
N LYS A 245 2.49 18.49 13.64
CA LYS A 245 3.10 17.24 14.09
C LYS A 245 2.15 16.48 15.02
N SER A 246 1.95 15.19 14.74
CA SER A 246 1.18 14.32 15.64
C SER A 246 1.86 14.21 17.00
N SER A 247 1.09 14.37 18.08
CA SER A 247 1.61 14.28 19.45
C SER A 247 1.85 12.85 19.92
N GLN A 248 1.32 11.86 19.20
CA GLN A 248 1.47 10.43 19.47
C GLN A 248 1.97 9.69 18.22
N PRO A 249 2.64 8.53 18.38
CA PRO A 249 2.98 7.69 17.26
C PRO A 249 1.71 7.26 16.51
N VAL A 250 1.76 7.32 15.18
CA VAL A 250 0.68 6.86 14.29
C VAL A 250 0.80 5.38 13.92
N PHE A 251 1.96 4.77 14.20
CA PHE A 251 2.20 3.34 14.02
C PHE A 251 3.32 2.89 14.97
N LYS A 252 3.11 1.82 15.74
CA LYS A 252 4.04 1.41 16.81
C LYS A 252 3.93 -0.09 17.10
N SER A 253 4.87 -0.61 17.88
CA SER A 253 4.91 -2.01 18.32
C SER A 253 3.55 -2.55 18.80
N ASN A 254 3.22 -3.75 18.34
CA ASN A 254 2.02 -4.49 18.71
C ASN A 254 2.40 -5.87 19.23
N ALA A 255 2.38 -6.02 20.56
CA ALA A 255 2.69 -7.29 21.22
C ALA A 255 1.65 -8.39 20.91
N ALA A 256 0.39 -8.02 20.65
CA ALA A 256 -0.66 -9.01 20.35
C ALA A 256 -0.44 -9.74 19.02
N SER A 257 0.29 -9.11 18.09
CA SER A 257 0.65 -9.68 16.79
C SER A 257 2.14 -10.02 16.67
N ASN A 258 2.90 -9.99 17.76
CA ASN A 258 4.36 -10.16 17.78
C ASN A 258 5.05 -9.28 16.72
N GLN A 259 4.76 -7.98 16.69
CA GLN A 259 5.45 -7.05 15.79
C GLN A 259 6.05 -5.90 16.57
N TYR A 260 7.37 -5.80 16.53
CA TYR A 260 8.14 -4.87 17.34
C TYR A 260 9.00 -3.97 16.46
N GLY A 261 9.04 -2.69 16.82
CA GLY A 261 9.81 -1.68 16.13
C GLY A 261 9.38 -1.41 14.69
N PRO A 262 8.09 -1.20 14.39
CA PRO A 262 7.67 -0.92 13.02
C PRO A 262 8.11 0.48 12.58
N GLY A 263 8.76 0.58 11.41
CA GLY A 263 9.15 1.87 10.87
C GLY A 263 9.88 1.77 9.54
N HIS A 264 10.59 2.85 9.22
CA HIS A 264 11.19 3.18 7.93
C HIS A 264 10.26 2.77 6.79
N ASN A 265 9.09 3.40 6.76
CA ASN A 265 8.04 3.01 5.85
C ASN A 265 8.22 3.63 4.47
N SER A 266 7.52 3.08 3.50
CA SER A 266 7.20 3.73 2.23
C SER A 266 5.70 3.55 1.93
N PHE A 267 5.23 4.19 0.87
CA PHE A 267 3.85 4.07 0.41
C PHE A 267 3.81 3.60 -1.03
N THR A 268 2.87 2.70 -1.32
CA THR A 268 2.53 2.30 -2.67
C THR A 268 1.01 2.14 -2.78
N THR A 269 0.51 1.62 -3.89
CA THR A 269 -0.92 1.33 -4.08
C THR A 269 -1.10 -0.07 -4.62
N THR A 270 -2.33 -0.58 -4.59
CA THR A 270 -2.72 -1.73 -5.44
C THR A 270 -2.58 -1.41 -6.92
N ALA A 271 -2.57 -2.45 -7.77
CA ALA A 271 -2.28 -2.27 -9.20
C ALA A 271 -3.35 -1.45 -9.93
N ASP A 272 -4.57 -1.40 -9.38
CA ASP A 272 -5.66 -0.55 -9.86
C ASP A 272 -5.61 0.89 -9.31
N GLY A 273 -4.63 1.20 -8.47
CA GLY A 273 -4.42 2.51 -7.85
C GLY A 273 -5.46 2.90 -6.80
N LYS A 274 -6.37 1.99 -6.41
CA LYS A 274 -7.53 2.34 -5.55
C LYS A 274 -7.26 2.23 -4.06
N THR A 275 -6.32 1.38 -3.67
CA THR A 275 -6.05 1.11 -2.26
C THR A 275 -4.61 1.47 -1.95
N ASP A 276 -4.42 2.39 -1.02
CA ASP A 276 -3.09 2.75 -0.52
C ASP A 276 -2.54 1.62 0.38
N VAL A 277 -1.23 1.37 0.25
CA VAL A 277 -0.52 0.30 0.95
C VAL A 277 0.64 0.90 1.73
N LEU A 278 0.67 0.63 3.03
CA LEU A 278 1.79 0.91 3.91
C LEU A 278 2.78 -0.25 3.79
N VAL A 279 4.03 0.08 3.43
CA VAL A 279 5.15 -0.87 3.39
C VAL A 279 6.13 -0.47 4.47
N TYR A 280 6.57 -1.40 5.32
CA TYR A 280 7.38 -1.08 6.49
C TYR A 280 8.23 -2.27 6.91
N HIS A 281 9.23 -2.08 7.77
CA HIS A 281 9.91 -3.20 8.42
C HIS A 281 9.48 -3.35 9.88
N ALA A 282 9.51 -4.57 10.42
CA ALA A 282 9.40 -4.84 11.85
C ALA A 282 10.11 -6.15 12.22
N ARG A 283 10.43 -6.35 13.50
CA ARG A 283 10.88 -7.64 14.05
C ARG A 283 9.71 -8.44 14.61
N ASP A 284 9.88 -9.75 14.69
CA ASP A 284 8.94 -10.70 15.29
C ASP A 284 9.23 -11.03 16.78
N TYR A 285 10.27 -10.41 17.34
CA TYR A 285 10.60 -10.47 18.76
C TYR A 285 10.95 -9.08 19.32
N ARG A 286 10.75 -8.94 20.63
CA ARG A 286 10.94 -7.67 21.34
C ARG A 286 12.41 -7.41 21.66
N ASP A 287 13.05 -8.34 22.35
CA ASP A 287 14.34 -8.10 22.98
C ASP A 287 15.47 -8.56 22.05
N ILE A 288 16.33 -7.62 21.65
CA ILE A 288 17.49 -7.88 20.78
C ILE A 288 18.71 -8.24 21.63
N LYS A 289 19.42 -9.29 21.24
CA LYS A 289 20.73 -9.63 21.83
C LYS A 289 21.84 -8.94 21.05
N GLY A 290 22.57 -8.03 21.69
CA GLY A 290 23.66 -7.28 21.07
C GLY A 290 23.21 -5.99 20.41
N ASN A 291 23.96 -5.54 19.39
CA ASN A 291 23.67 -4.28 18.70
C ASN A 291 22.53 -4.47 17.69
N ALA A 292 21.46 -3.70 17.82
CA ALA A 292 20.29 -3.72 16.93
C ALA A 292 20.62 -3.46 15.45
N LEU A 293 21.71 -2.73 15.17
CA LEU A 293 22.18 -2.52 13.80
C LEU A 293 22.68 -3.83 13.15
N TYR A 294 23.24 -4.77 13.90
CA TYR A 294 23.77 -6.02 13.34
C TYR A 294 22.81 -7.21 13.50
N ASP A 295 21.63 -6.97 14.07
CA ASP A 295 20.54 -7.92 14.08
C ASP A 295 19.82 -7.88 12.72
N PRO A 296 19.89 -8.97 11.92
CA PRO A 296 19.41 -8.96 10.54
C PRO A 296 17.89 -9.13 10.41
N ASN A 297 17.16 -9.30 11.51
CA ASN A 297 15.78 -9.82 11.49
C ASN A 297 14.70 -8.74 11.43
N ARG A 298 15.04 -7.56 10.91
CA ARG A 298 14.03 -6.65 10.37
C ARG A 298 13.47 -7.27 9.09
N HIS A 299 12.16 -7.41 9.02
CA HIS A 299 11.48 -8.03 7.89
C HIS A 299 10.54 -7.04 7.24
N THR A 300 10.59 -6.96 5.92
CA THR A 300 9.65 -6.16 5.12
C THR A 300 8.26 -6.73 5.24
N ARG A 301 7.28 -5.85 5.42
CA ARG A 301 5.86 -6.14 5.60
C ARG A 301 5.04 -5.13 4.81
N ALA A 302 3.81 -5.51 4.49
CA ALA A 302 2.85 -4.64 3.84
C ALA A 302 1.46 -4.80 4.47
N GLN A 303 0.72 -3.70 4.59
CA GLN A 303 -0.69 -3.72 4.95
C GLN A 303 -1.43 -2.57 4.27
N THR A 304 -2.71 -2.77 3.98
CA THR A 304 -3.57 -1.66 3.62
C THR A 304 -3.85 -0.81 4.85
N PHE A 305 -4.17 0.46 4.63
CA PHE A 305 -4.66 1.33 5.67
C PHE A 305 -5.92 2.06 5.21
N SER A 306 -6.64 2.65 6.16
CA SER A 306 -7.90 3.33 5.87
C SER A 306 -7.75 4.84 6.05
N TRP A 307 -8.82 5.57 5.75
CA TRP A 307 -8.88 7.02 5.87
C TRP A 307 -9.94 7.38 6.89
N ASN A 308 -9.55 8.18 7.89
CA ASN A 308 -10.49 8.76 8.84
C ASN A 308 -11.48 9.67 8.12
N ALA A 309 -12.61 9.96 8.76
CA ALA A 309 -13.63 10.86 8.20
C ALA A 309 -13.10 12.28 7.97
N ASP A 310 -12.11 12.72 8.76
CA ASP A 310 -11.42 13.99 8.55
C ASP A 310 -10.38 13.96 7.42
N GLY A 311 -10.19 12.79 6.78
CA GLY A 311 -9.27 12.50 5.69
C GLY A 311 -7.79 12.36 6.08
N THR A 312 -7.47 12.21 7.37
CA THR A 312 -6.15 11.74 7.84
C THR A 312 -6.02 10.22 7.67
N PRO A 313 -4.79 9.68 7.49
CA PRO A 313 -4.59 8.24 7.38
C PRO A 313 -4.77 7.54 8.73
N ASP A 314 -5.44 6.39 8.72
CA ASP A 314 -5.48 5.44 9.83
C ASP A 314 -4.72 4.17 9.44
N PHE A 315 -3.46 4.10 9.86
CA PHE A 315 -2.56 2.98 9.61
C PHE A 315 -2.92 1.71 10.38
N GLY A 316 -3.81 1.81 11.38
CA GLY A 316 -4.14 0.71 12.28
C GLY A 316 -2.93 0.25 13.09
N GLN A 317 -2.85 -1.06 13.35
CA GLN A 317 -1.74 -1.67 14.08
C GLN A 317 -0.93 -2.58 13.14
N PRO A 318 0.39 -2.74 13.37
CA PRO A 318 1.18 -3.73 12.65
C PRO A 318 0.58 -5.11 12.86
N GLY A 319 0.46 -5.87 11.77
CA GLY A 319 -0.09 -7.22 11.83
C GLY A 319 -1.56 -7.29 12.26
N ALA A 320 -2.29 -6.17 12.26
CA ALA A 320 -3.74 -6.20 12.42
C ALA A 320 -4.33 -7.14 11.36
N PRO A 321 -5.16 -8.11 11.75
CA PRO A 321 -5.82 -8.96 10.78
C PRO A 321 -6.62 -8.06 9.84
N MET A 322 -6.37 -8.21 8.54
CA MET A 322 -7.22 -7.65 7.49
C MET A 322 -8.66 -7.97 7.89
N ILE A 323 -9.53 -6.97 8.02
CA ILE A 323 -10.96 -7.23 8.21
C ILE A 323 -11.37 -8.09 7.02
N ASN A 324 -11.61 -9.38 7.29
CA ASN A 324 -11.83 -10.41 6.28
C ASN A 324 -13.15 -10.09 5.56
N GLN A 325 -13.06 -9.43 4.41
CA GLN A 325 -14.22 -9.13 3.58
C GLN A 325 -14.60 -10.37 2.77
N GLY A 326 -15.36 -11.27 3.41
CA GLY A 326 -16.05 -12.39 2.75
C GLY A 326 -15.27 -13.70 2.66
N LYS A 327 -16.00 -14.82 2.72
CA LYS A 327 -15.44 -16.16 2.47
C LYS A 327 -15.24 -16.36 0.97
N LEU A 328 -14.24 -17.14 0.58
CA LEU A 328 -14.09 -17.55 -0.83
C LEU A 328 -15.28 -18.44 -1.21
N ALA A 329 -15.97 -18.11 -2.31
CA ALA A 329 -17.10 -18.89 -2.78
C ALA A 329 -16.68 -20.24 -3.37
N ALA A 330 -17.53 -21.26 -3.21
CA ALA A 330 -17.30 -22.58 -3.78
C ALA A 330 -17.39 -22.58 -5.32
N LYS A 331 -16.84 -23.61 -5.96
CA LYS A 331 -17.05 -23.91 -7.39
C LYS A 331 -17.73 -25.29 -7.49
N PRO A 332 -18.91 -25.40 -8.13
CA PRO A 332 -19.71 -24.32 -8.70
C PRO A 332 -20.23 -23.34 -7.64
N LEU A 333 -20.44 -22.09 -8.04
CA LEU A 333 -20.89 -21.00 -7.15
C LEU A 333 -22.27 -21.25 -6.56
N PHE A 334 -23.18 -21.77 -7.39
CA PHE A 334 -24.54 -22.10 -7.04
C PHE A 334 -25.04 -23.17 -8.01
N ARG A 335 -25.78 -24.15 -7.50
CA ARG A 335 -26.55 -25.11 -8.30
C ARG A 335 -28.01 -24.94 -7.91
N ASP A 336 -28.86 -24.70 -8.89
CA ASP A 336 -30.29 -24.56 -8.64
C ASP A 336 -30.85 -25.91 -8.15
N PRO A 337 -31.48 -25.98 -6.96
CA PRO A 337 -31.92 -27.26 -6.42
C PRO A 337 -33.09 -27.89 -7.20
N ILE A 338 -33.77 -27.15 -8.08
CA ILE A 338 -34.95 -27.63 -8.81
C ILE A 338 -34.55 -28.25 -10.15
N MET A 339 -33.78 -27.52 -10.95
CA MET A 339 -33.47 -27.82 -12.35
C MET A 339 -31.96 -27.87 -12.64
N ASP A 340 -31.13 -27.59 -11.64
CA ASP A 340 -29.66 -27.70 -11.64
C ASP A 340 -28.89 -26.75 -12.59
N GLY A 341 -29.55 -26.17 -13.60
CA GLY A 341 -28.92 -25.32 -14.61
C GLY A 341 -29.20 -23.84 -14.42
N ALA A 342 -28.84 -23.26 -13.27
CA ALA A 342 -28.86 -21.80 -13.11
C ALA A 342 -28.00 -21.13 -14.20
N ALA A 343 -28.61 -20.24 -14.98
CA ALA A 343 -28.01 -19.57 -16.12
C ALA A 343 -28.22 -18.05 -16.04
N ASP A 344 -27.32 -17.31 -16.68
CA ASP A 344 -27.42 -15.86 -16.86
C ASP A 344 -27.72 -15.08 -15.55
N PRO A 345 -26.97 -15.31 -14.46
CA PRO A 345 -27.29 -14.73 -13.16
C PRO A 345 -27.04 -13.22 -13.13
N VAL A 346 -27.95 -12.48 -12.49
CA VAL A 346 -27.83 -11.07 -12.16
C VAL A 346 -27.85 -10.90 -10.65
N LEU A 347 -26.83 -10.23 -10.11
CA LEU A 347 -26.71 -9.96 -8.68
C LEU A 347 -27.22 -8.57 -8.32
N VAL A 348 -28.08 -8.49 -7.31
CA VAL A 348 -28.63 -7.24 -6.79
C VAL A 348 -28.48 -7.21 -5.28
N ARG A 349 -28.03 -6.07 -4.73
CA ARG A 349 -27.99 -5.87 -3.28
C ARG A 349 -29.39 -5.51 -2.77
N ASN A 350 -29.98 -6.36 -1.94
CA ASN A 350 -31.17 -6.00 -1.17
C ASN A 350 -30.73 -5.21 0.06
N THR A 351 -30.77 -3.88 -0.03
CA THR A 351 -30.32 -2.98 1.04
C THR A 351 -31.23 -3.02 2.27
N ALA A 352 -32.53 -3.30 2.11
CA ALA A 352 -33.48 -3.42 3.22
C ALA A 352 -33.20 -4.64 4.10
N LEU A 353 -32.77 -5.75 3.50
CA LEU A 353 -32.44 -6.99 4.23
C LEU A 353 -30.94 -7.14 4.53
N GLY A 354 -30.09 -6.27 3.99
CA GLY A 354 -28.64 -6.38 4.13
C GLY A 354 -28.05 -7.63 3.45
N LYS A 355 -28.71 -8.17 2.41
CA LYS A 355 -28.33 -9.41 1.71
C LYS A 355 -28.09 -9.16 0.23
N TRP A 356 -27.37 -10.08 -0.42
CA TRP A 356 -27.29 -10.15 -1.89
C TRP A 356 -28.36 -11.10 -2.40
N TRP A 357 -29.01 -10.74 -3.50
CA TRP A 357 -29.94 -11.58 -4.25
C TRP A 357 -29.36 -11.87 -5.64
N MET A 358 -29.58 -13.09 -6.12
CA MET A 358 -29.24 -13.55 -7.46
C MET A 358 -30.54 -13.91 -8.17
N PHE A 359 -30.83 -13.23 -9.26
CA PHE A 359 -31.89 -13.60 -10.19
C PHE A 359 -31.28 -14.35 -11.35
N TYR A 360 -31.85 -15.47 -11.76
CA TYR A 360 -31.27 -16.30 -12.82
C TYR A 360 -32.35 -16.94 -13.70
N THR A 361 -32.02 -17.16 -14.97
CA THR A 361 -32.80 -18.02 -15.85
C THR A 361 -32.40 -19.47 -15.60
N ASN A 362 -33.22 -20.44 -16.04
CA ASN A 362 -32.96 -21.83 -15.74
C ASN A 362 -32.88 -22.67 -17.02
N ARG A 363 -31.82 -23.44 -17.13
CA ARG A 363 -31.69 -24.52 -18.11
C ARG A 363 -32.05 -25.79 -17.36
N ARG A 364 -33.03 -26.54 -17.84
CA ARG A 364 -33.52 -27.78 -17.18
C ARG A 364 -32.48 -28.90 -17.29
N ALA A 365 -31.34 -28.74 -16.64
CA ALA A 365 -30.14 -29.56 -16.80
C ALA A 365 -30.32 -30.98 -16.26
N ASN A 366 -31.30 -31.19 -15.37
CA ASN A 366 -31.68 -32.49 -14.83
C ASN A 366 -32.95 -33.09 -15.47
N ALA A 367 -33.54 -32.44 -16.48
CA ALA A 367 -34.74 -32.95 -17.15
C ALA A 367 -34.36 -33.88 -18.32
N ASN A 368 -34.95 -35.07 -18.34
CA ASN A 368 -34.84 -36.01 -19.46
C ASN A 368 -35.96 -35.75 -20.48
N ASP A 369 -35.69 -36.00 -21.76
CA ASP A 369 -36.68 -36.04 -22.85
C ASP A 369 -37.50 -34.75 -23.08
N VAL A 370 -36.86 -33.58 -22.95
CA VAL A 370 -37.49 -32.28 -23.27
C VAL A 370 -37.47 -32.03 -24.80
N PRO A 371 -38.63 -31.89 -25.47
CA PRO A 371 -38.68 -31.72 -26.91
C PRO A 371 -38.17 -30.35 -27.38
N GLY A 372 -37.37 -30.36 -28.44
CA GLY A 372 -36.88 -29.15 -29.10
C GLY A 372 -36.06 -28.25 -28.16
N VAL A 373 -36.46 -27.00 -28.02
CA VAL A 373 -35.77 -25.97 -27.21
C VAL A 373 -36.40 -25.78 -25.82
N ALA A 374 -37.33 -26.66 -25.41
CA ALA A 374 -38.03 -26.53 -24.14
C ALA A 374 -37.12 -26.62 -22.90
N TRP A 375 -35.90 -27.12 -23.06
CA TRP A 375 -34.89 -27.18 -22.00
C TRP A 375 -34.35 -25.79 -21.59
N VAL A 376 -34.54 -24.75 -22.42
CA VAL A 376 -34.06 -23.37 -22.18
C VAL A 376 -35.16 -22.29 -22.27
N HIS A 377 -36.37 -22.64 -22.72
CA HIS A 377 -37.50 -21.69 -22.81
C HIS A 377 -38.63 -21.99 -21.80
N GLY A 378 -39.38 -20.94 -21.44
CA GLY A 378 -40.57 -21.05 -20.60
C GLY A 378 -40.28 -21.39 -19.14
N THR A 379 -39.06 -21.18 -18.67
CA THR A 379 -38.70 -21.30 -17.25
C THR A 379 -39.00 -20.01 -16.52
N ARG A 380 -39.43 -20.12 -15.26
CA ARG A 380 -39.55 -18.97 -14.37
C ARG A 380 -38.15 -18.49 -13.95
N ILE A 381 -38.07 -17.22 -13.54
CA ILE A 381 -36.83 -16.64 -13.02
C ILE A 381 -36.63 -17.15 -11.59
N GLY A 382 -35.51 -17.81 -11.30
CA GLY A 382 -35.16 -18.22 -9.95
C GLY A 382 -34.57 -17.06 -9.15
N ILE A 383 -34.71 -17.11 -7.83
CA ILE A 383 -34.08 -16.20 -6.87
C ILE A 383 -33.28 -17.03 -5.88
N ALA A 384 -32.02 -16.64 -5.65
CA ALA A 384 -31.20 -17.11 -4.53
C ALA A 384 -30.69 -15.93 -3.70
N GLU A 385 -30.35 -16.14 -2.43
CA GLU A 385 -29.77 -15.12 -1.56
C GLU A 385 -28.43 -15.53 -0.96
N SER A 386 -27.62 -14.53 -0.64
CA SER A 386 -26.40 -14.66 0.14
C SER A 386 -26.38 -13.62 1.27
N ASN A 387 -26.06 -14.08 2.48
CA ASN A 387 -25.86 -13.24 3.66
C ASN A 387 -24.38 -13.06 4.02
N ASP A 388 -23.45 -13.62 3.23
CA ASP A 388 -22.02 -13.67 3.52
C ASP A 388 -21.15 -13.15 2.38
N ASN A 389 -21.66 -12.11 1.71
CA ASN A 389 -21.01 -11.39 0.60
C ASN A 389 -20.77 -12.26 -0.65
N GLY A 390 -21.69 -13.18 -0.93
CA GLY A 390 -21.71 -13.99 -2.16
C GLY A 390 -20.91 -15.28 -2.06
N ALA A 391 -20.50 -15.69 -0.86
CA ALA A 391 -19.72 -16.91 -0.66
C ALA A 391 -20.60 -18.17 -0.65
N ASN A 392 -21.77 -18.08 -0.01
CA ASN A 392 -22.81 -19.10 -0.01
C ASN A 392 -24.11 -18.53 -0.57
N TRP A 393 -24.80 -19.34 -1.37
CA TRP A 393 -26.07 -19.00 -2.01
C TRP A 393 -27.16 -20.00 -1.62
N HIS A 394 -28.30 -19.50 -1.19
CA HIS A 394 -29.46 -20.28 -0.80
C HIS A 394 -30.63 -19.97 -1.73
N TYR A 395 -31.24 -21.00 -2.32
CA TYR A 395 -32.44 -20.84 -3.12
C TYR A 395 -33.58 -20.25 -2.29
N LEU A 396 -34.20 -19.19 -2.79
CA LEU A 396 -35.35 -18.53 -2.17
C LEU A 396 -36.68 -18.93 -2.83
N GLY A 397 -36.68 -19.19 -4.14
CA GLY A 397 -37.91 -19.45 -4.89
C GLY A 397 -37.86 -18.91 -6.30
N GLU A 398 -39.04 -18.77 -6.91
CA GLU A 398 -39.22 -18.15 -8.22
C GLU A 398 -39.66 -16.69 -8.03
N ALA A 399 -39.15 -15.79 -8.87
CA ALA A 399 -39.52 -14.39 -8.87
C ALA A 399 -40.96 -14.21 -9.36
N ASP A 400 -41.77 -13.53 -8.54
CA ASP A 400 -43.08 -13.06 -8.94
C ASP A 400 -42.94 -11.63 -9.48
N ILE A 401 -42.92 -11.50 -10.80
CA ILE A 401 -42.70 -10.23 -11.49
C ILE A 401 -44.01 -9.81 -12.16
N GLU A 402 -44.63 -8.75 -11.64
CA GLU A 402 -45.76 -8.12 -12.32
C GLU A 402 -45.28 -7.42 -13.59
N LEU A 403 -45.73 -7.91 -14.74
CA LEU A 403 -45.44 -7.29 -16.02
C LEU A 403 -46.48 -6.20 -16.34
N PRO A 404 -46.09 -5.12 -17.05
CA PRO A 404 -47.01 -4.07 -17.45
C PRO A 404 -48.21 -4.62 -18.26
N PRO A 405 -49.43 -4.08 -18.07
CA PRO A 405 -50.65 -4.61 -18.70
C PRO A 405 -50.61 -4.68 -20.23
N PHE A 406 -49.80 -3.84 -20.88
CA PHE A 406 -49.68 -3.78 -22.33
C PHE A 406 -48.84 -4.92 -22.94
N MET A 407 -48.19 -5.76 -22.14
CA MET A 407 -47.41 -6.92 -22.62
C MET A 407 -48.26 -8.19 -22.89
N GLY A 408 -49.59 -8.14 -22.72
CA GLY A 408 -50.53 -9.16 -23.22
C GLY A 408 -50.70 -10.42 -22.35
N GLU A 409 -51.86 -11.07 -22.49
CA GLU A 409 -52.39 -12.14 -21.62
C GLU A 409 -51.69 -13.53 -21.71
N TRP A 410 -50.53 -13.65 -22.34
CA TRP A 410 -49.82 -14.94 -22.47
C TRP A 410 -49.10 -15.41 -21.18
N THR A 411 -49.12 -14.62 -20.10
CA THR A 411 -48.31 -14.84 -18.88
C THR A 411 -49.10 -14.97 -17.57
N ARG A 412 -50.44 -14.97 -17.59
CA ARG A 412 -51.28 -15.13 -16.37
C ARG A 412 -51.32 -16.56 -15.83
N ARG A 413 -50.19 -17.09 -15.34
CA ARG A 413 -50.13 -18.18 -14.34
C ARG A 413 -48.88 -18.05 -13.49
N ILE A 414 -48.78 -16.97 -12.71
CA ILE A 414 -47.86 -16.87 -11.57
C ILE A 414 -48.69 -16.30 -10.42
N GLY A 415 -48.67 -16.99 -9.29
CA GLY A 415 -49.41 -16.58 -8.11
C GLY A 415 -49.02 -17.42 -6.91
N HIS A 416 -48.26 -16.84 -5.99
CA HIS A 416 -48.70 -16.61 -4.61
C HIS A 416 -47.86 -15.47 -4.00
N ARG A 417 -48.55 -14.55 -3.30
CA ARG A 417 -48.07 -13.24 -2.81
C ARG A 417 -46.87 -13.31 -1.87
N ILE A 418 -45.87 -12.45 -2.11
CA ILE A 418 -45.03 -11.86 -1.05
C ILE A 418 -45.06 -10.33 -1.25
N SER A 419 -45.40 -9.60 -0.19
CA SER A 419 -45.71 -8.17 -0.22
C SER A 419 -44.48 -7.25 -0.39
N SER A 420 -44.53 -6.45 -1.46
CA SER A 420 -44.05 -5.06 -1.63
C SER A 420 -42.58 -4.70 -1.39
N GLY A 421 -41.91 -4.33 -2.50
CA GLY A 421 -40.80 -3.37 -2.57
C GLY A 421 -40.49 -3.08 -4.04
N LEU A 422 -40.70 -1.83 -4.50
CA LEU A 422 -40.53 -1.42 -5.91
C LEU A 422 -39.19 -1.88 -6.51
N MET A 423 -39.24 -2.53 -7.68
CA MET A 423 -38.09 -2.69 -8.57
C MET A 423 -38.44 -2.23 -9.98
N THR A 424 -37.60 -1.35 -10.52
CA THR A 424 -37.63 -0.89 -11.92
C THR A 424 -37.01 -1.98 -12.80
N ALA A 425 -37.77 -2.48 -13.77
CA ALA A 425 -37.36 -3.56 -14.66
C ALA A 425 -36.22 -3.14 -15.61
N VAL A 426 -35.21 -3.99 -15.74
CA VAL A 426 -34.26 -3.99 -16.86
C VAL A 426 -34.66 -5.14 -17.78
N THR A 427 -35.01 -4.80 -19.02
CA THR A 427 -35.34 -5.76 -20.08
C THR A 427 -34.11 -6.61 -20.42
N ILE A 428 -34.22 -7.92 -20.31
CA ILE A 428 -33.31 -8.87 -20.96
C ILE A 428 -34.10 -9.48 -22.10
N CYS A 429 -33.80 -9.08 -23.34
CA CYS A 429 -34.30 -9.76 -24.52
C CYS A 429 -33.59 -11.10 -24.67
N SER A 430 -34.38 -12.11 -25.00
CA SER A 430 -33.96 -13.42 -25.51
C SER A 430 -33.33 -13.32 -26.90
#